data_AF-A0AAW2BQ62-F1
#
_entry.id   AF-A0AAW2BQ62-F1
#
_cell.length_a   1.000
_cell.length_b   1.000
_cell.length_c   1.000
_cell.angle_alpha   90.00
_cell.angle_beta   90.00
_cell.angle_gamma   90.00
#
_symmetry.space_group_name_H-M   'P 1'
#
loop_
_entity.id
_entity.type
_entity.pdbx_description
1 polymer ?
#
loop_
_entity_poly.entity_id
_entity_poly.type
_entity_poly.pdbx_seq_one_letter_code
_entity_poly.pdbx_strand_id
1 'polypeptide(L)'
;MLVVELMRNVRQNPSGNNNIVADCREGMSKIPRIHIQHCYREANKCADALARRGAFLSCDFFVFDALPIDVALLLSLDAAGMMYERSIATASGF
;
A
#
# COMPACT_ATOMS: atom_id res chain seq x y z
N MET A 1 6.89 11.27 -5.17
CA MET A 1 5.98 10.10 -5.23
C MET A 1 4.55 10.63 -5.10
N LEU A 2 3.69 10.43 -6.12
CA LEU A 2 2.43 11.17 -6.31
C LEU A 2 1.47 11.08 -5.11
N VAL A 3 1.39 9.92 -4.46
CA VAL A 3 0.50 9.69 -3.31
C VAL A 3 0.97 10.43 -2.05
N VAL A 4 2.29 10.45 -1.76
CA VAL A 4 2.82 11.22 -0.62
C VAL A 4 2.51 12.72 -0.79
N GLU A 5 2.69 13.23 -2.00
CA GLU A 5 2.41 14.61 -2.34
C GLU A 5 0.91 14.94 -2.21
N LEU A 6 0.06 14.03 -2.67
CA LEU A 6 -1.39 14.12 -2.55
C LEU A 6 -1.86 14.16 -1.08
N MET A 7 -1.22 13.38 -0.21
CA MET A 7 -1.57 13.35 1.21
C MET A 7 -1.08 14.58 1.97
N ARG A 8 0.00 15.23 1.50
CA ARG A 8 0.55 16.45 2.11
C ARG A 8 -0.11 17.73 1.61
N ASN A 9 -0.45 17.80 0.32
CA ASN A 9 -1.02 19.00 -0.27
C ASN A 9 -2.54 18.97 -0.21
N VAL A 10 -3.16 20.06 0.25
CA VAL A 10 -4.63 20.19 0.31
C VAL A 10 -5.27 20.35 -1.08
N ARG A 11 -4.47 20.61 -2.13
CA ARG A 11 -4.98 20.84 -3.49
C ARG A 11 -5.86 19.68 -3.98
N GLN A 12 -6.98 20.03 -4.61
CA GLN A 12 -7.94 19.05 -5.13
C GLN A 12 -7.28 18.18 -6.20
N ASN A 13 -7.56 16.88 -6.12
CA ASN A 13 -7.14 15.95 -7.14
C ASN A 13 -8.18 15.99 -8.27
N PRO A 14 -7.77 16.16 -9.55
CA PRO A 14 -8.69 16.03 -10.68
C PRO A 14 -9.22 14.59 -10.85
N SER A 15 -8.65 13.60 -10.16
CA SER A 15 -9.13 12.22 -10.18
C SER A 15 -10.28 11.97 -9.18
N GLY A 16 -11.14 10.99 -9.48
CA GLY A 16 -12.32 10.61 -8.69
C GLY A 16 -12.05 10.07 -7.27
N ASN A 17 -10.83 10.21 -6.75
CA ASN A 17 -10.40 9.67 -5.45
C ASN A 17 -10.51 10.70 -4.31
N ASN A 18 -11.15 11.86 -4.53
CA ASN A 18 -11.19 12.97 -3.58
C ASN A 18 -11.76 12.58 -2.21
N ASN A 19 -12.80 11.74 -2.17
CA ASN A 19 -13.41 11.30 -0.91
C ASN A 19 -12.43 10.48 -0.07
N ILE A 20 -11.78 9.48 -0.66
CA ILE A 20 -10.77 8.66 0.01
C ILE A 20 -9.59 9.49 0.53
N VAL A 21 -9.18 10.51 -0.23
CA VAL A 21 -8.09 11.41 0.17
C VAL A 21 -8.53 12.29 1.34
N ALA A 22 -9.76 12.79 1.34
CA ALA A 22 -10.31 13.57 2.44
C ALA A 22 -10.39 12.73 3.72
N ASP A 23 -10.92 11.51 3.66
CA ASP A 23 -11.03 10.59 4.79
C ASP A 23 -9.65 10.26 5.37
N CYS A 24 -8.66 9.98 4.51
CA CYS A 24 -7.28 9.77 4.93
C CYS A 24 -6.72 10.99 5.67
N ARG A 25 -6.92 12.21 5.14
CA ARG A 25 -6.45 13.44 5.79
C ARG A 25 -7.11 13.66 7.15
N GLU A 26 -8.40 13.39 7.27
CA GLU A 26 -9.12 13.48 8.54
C GLU A 26 -8.53 12.49 9.56
N GLY A 27 -8.33 11.23 9.18
CA GLY A 27 -7.70 10.24 10.05
C GLY A 27 -6.29 10.63 10.49
N MET A 28 -5.49 11.17 9.58
CA MET A 28 -4.13 11.64 9.89
C MET A 28 -4.12 12.82 10.87
N SER A 29 -5.10 13.72 10.81
CA SER A 29 -5.21 14.86 11.73
C SER A 29 -5.38 14.45 13.20
N LYS A 30 -5.86 13.21 13.44
CA LYS A 30 -6.08 12.64 14.77
C LYS A 30 -4.80 12.02 15.37
N ILE A 31 -3.72 11.90 14.60
CA ILE A 31 -2.45 11.30 15.04
C ILE A 31 -1.45 12.44 15.34
N PRO A 32 -1.05 12.65 16.61
CA PRO A 32 -0.35 13.88 17.02
C PRO A 32 1.02 14.16 16.35
N ARG A 33 1.63 13.18 15.67
CA ARG A 33 2.98 13.29 15.07
C ARG A 33 3.13 12.35 13.88
N ILE A 34 2.44 12.63 12.78
CA ILE A 34 2.51 11.78 11.59
C ILE A 34 3.64 12.19 10.63
N HIS A 35 4.36 11.19 10.11
CA HIS A 35 5.31 11.38 9.02
C HIS A 35 4.93 10.46 7.86
N ILE A 36 4.55 11.05 6.74
CA ILE A 36 4.24 10.31 5.51
C ILE A 36 5.51 10.22 4.69
N GLN A 37 5.97 9.01 4.41
CA GLN A 37 7.15 8.79 3.58
C GLN A 37 6.89 7.65 2.60
N HIS A 38 7.59 7.69 1.47
CA HIS A 38 7.62 6.54 0.59
C HIS A 38 8.68 5.57 1.11
N CYS A 39 8.25 4.42 1.61
CA CYS A 39 9.15 3.34 2.00
C CYS A 39 9.16 2.27 0.92
N TYR A 40 10.35 1.81 0.53
CA TYR A 40 10.51 0.57 -0.24
C TYR A 40 10.84 -0.56 0.74
N ARG A 41 9.83 -1.02 1.47
CA ARG A 41 9.97 -2.15 2.40
C ARG A 41 9.13 -3.34 1.96
N GLU A 42 9.56 -4.53 2.34
CA GLU A 42 8.88 -5.79 2.03
C GLU A 42 7.46 -5.83 2.62
N ALA A 43 7.21 -5.09 3.70
CA ALA A 43 5.87 -4.85 4.25
C ALA A 43 4.88 -4.30 3.19
N ASN A 44 5.33 -3.51 2.22
CA ASN A 44 4.45 -3.07 1.12
C ASN A 44 4.06 -4.23 0.20
N LYS A 45 4.90 -5.27 0.05
CA LYS A 45 4.52 -6.47 -0.70
C LYS A 45 3.41 -7.24 0.01
N CYS A 46 3.37 -7.23 1.35
CA CYS A 46 2.24 -7.79 2.09
C CYS A 46 0.95 -7.06 1.73
N ALA A 47 0.98 -5.72 1.71
CA ALA A 47 -0.16 -4.90 1.30
C ALA A 47 -0.56 -5.16 -0.17
N ASP A 48 0.40 -5.23 -1.09
CA ASP A 48 0.16 -5.53 -2.51
C ASP A 48 -0.45 -6.94 -2.70
N ALA A 49 0.02 -7.94 -1.95
CA ALA A 49 -0.50 -9.31 -2.00
C ALA A 49 -1.95 -9.36 -1.49
N LEU A 50 -2.26 -8.68 -0.38
CA LEU A 50 -3.62 -8.58 0.15
C LEU A 50 -4.55 -7.82 -0.80
N ALA A 51 -4.10 -6.68 -1.35
CA ALA A 51 -4.89 -5.89 -2.31
C ALA A 51 -5.19 -6.69 -3.58
N ARG A 52 -4.18 -7.41 -4.10
CA ARG A 52 -4.35 -8.31 -5.25
C ARG A 52 -5.36 -9.40 -4.96
N ARG A 53 -5.27 -10.06 -3.80
CA ARG A 53 -6.27 -11.06 -3.38
C ARG A 53 -7.66 -10.45 -3.33
N GLY A 54 -7.79 -9.29 -2.69
CA GLY A 54 -9.05 -8.54 -2.59
C GLY A 54 -9.69 -8.26 -3.94
N ALA A 55 -8.90 -7.93 -4.96
CA ALA A 55 -9.39 -7.69 -6.33
C ALA A 55 -10.02 -8.94 -6.99
N PHE A 56 -9.73 -10.15 -6.50
CA PHE A 56 -10.30 -11.41 -6.97
C PHE A 56 -11.37 -11.99 -6.03
N LEU A 57 -11.66 -11.32 -4.91
CA LEU A 57 -12.75 -11.74 -4.02
C LEU A 57 -14.10 -11.34 -4.64
N SER A 58 -15.11 -12.19 -4.45
CA SER A 58 -16.48 -11.92 -4.88
C SER A 58 -17.28 -11.06 -3.90
N CYS A 59 -16.69 -10.70 -2.76
CA CYS A 59 -17.31 -9.90 -1.72
C CYS A 59 -16.57 -8.57 -1.57
N ASP A 60 -17.32 -7.52 -1.21
CA ASP A 60 -16.78 -6.17 -1.04
C ASP A 60 -15.83 -6.05 0.15
N PHE A 61 -15.99 -6.94 1.13
CA PHE A 61 -15.20 -6.96 2.35
C PHE A 61 -15.01 -8.39 2.85
N PHE A 62 -13.79 -8.72 3.26
CA PHE A 62 -13.44 -10.03 3.78
C PHE A 62 -12.41 -9.90 4.89
N VAL A 63 -12.61 -10.62 5.99
CA VAL A 63 -11.67 -10.74 7.10
C VAL A 63 -11.09 -12.14 7.07
N PHE A 64 -9.77 -12.23 7.04
CA PHE A 64 -9.07 -13.50 7.14
C PHE A 64 -8.92 -13.90 8.61
N ASP A 65 -9.48 -15.05 9.01
CA ASP A 65 -9.30 -15.60 10.37
C ASP A 65 -7.85 -16.06 10.63
N ALA A 66 -7.13 -16.39 9.56
CA ALA A 66 -5.72 -16.77 9.59
C ALA A 66 -4.96 -16.08 8.44
N LEU A 67 -3.69 -15.76 8.68
CA LEU A 67 -2.87 -15.06 7.71
C LEU A 67 -2.64 -15.95 6.46
N PRO A 68 -2.93 -15.46 5.23
CA PRO A 68 -2.64 -16.21 4.01
C PRO A 68 -1.14 -16.56 3.92
N ILE A 69 -0.82 -17.77 3.44
CA ILE A 69 0.56 -18.32 3.46
C ILE A 69 1.57 -17.41 2.73
N ASP A 70 1.18 -16.85 1.59
CA ASP A 70 1.97 -15.90 0.82
C ASP A 70 2.26 -14.61 1.61
N VAL A 71 1.25 -14.11 2.33
CA VAL A 71 1.41 -12.91 3.18
C VAL A 71 2.26 -13.23 4.42
N ALA A 72 2.12 -14.43 5.00
CA ALA A 72 2.92 -14.88 6.14
C ALA A 72 4.41 -15.00 5.79
N LEU A 73 4.72 -15.50 4.60
CA LEU A 73 6.08 -15.55 4.08
C LEU A 73 6.67 -14.14 3.90
N LEU A 74 5.92 -13.24 3.24
CA LEU A 74 6.36 -11.85 3.03
C LEU A 74 6.58 -11.12 4.36
N LEU A 75 5.71 -11.34 5.34
CA LEU A 75 5.85 -10.75 6.67
C LEU A 75 7.10 -11.27 7.40
N SER A 76 7.39 -12.56 7.28
CA SER A 76 8.60 -13.17 7.86
C SER A 76 9.88 -12.60 7.22
N LEU A 77 9.86 -12.38 5.90
CA LEU A 77 10.96 -11.76 5.17
C LEU A 77 11.16 -10.29 5.54
N ASP A 78 10.08 -9.50 5.71
CA ASP A 78 10.18 -8.12 6.19
C ASP A 78 10.75 -8.06 7.61
N ALA A 79 10.29 -8.94 8.51
CA ALA A 79 10.77 -9.02 9.88
C ALA A 79 12.25 -9.42 9.96
N ALA A 80 12.73 -10.25 9.03
CA ALA A 80 14.13 -10.62 8.90
C ALA A 80 15.01 -9.52 8.25
N GLY A 81 14.41 -8.41 7.78
CA GLY A 81 15.14 -7.33 7.12
C GLY A 81 15.67 -7.71 5.73
N MET A 82 15.11 -8.75 5.10
CA MET A 82 15.52 -9.21 3.78
C MET A 82 15.19 -8.15 2.73
N MET A 83 16.21 -7.61 2.06
CA MET A 83 16.02 -6.70 0.93
C MET A 83 15.88 -7.51 -0.36
N TYR A 84 14.76 -7.36 -1.06
CA TYR A 84 14.58 -7.86 -2.41
C TYR A 84 14.83 -6.75 -3.44
N GLU A 85 15.69 -7.03 -4.41
CA GLU A 85 15.84 -6.18 -5.56
C GLU A 85 14.57 -6.24 -6.42
N ARG A 86 13.97 -5.08 -6.68
CA ARG A 86 12.85 -4.99 -7.61
C ARG A 86 13.46 -4.99 -9.01
N SER A 87 13.58 -6.16 -9.64
CA SER A 87 13.97 -6.22 -11.05
C SER A 87 12.90 -5.49 -11.86
N ILE A 88 13.22 -4.29 -12.34
CA ILE A 88 12.39 -3.62 -13.33
C ILE A 88 12.49 -4.50 -14.57
N ALA A 89 11.38 -5.12 -14.97
CA ALA A 89 11.31 -5.73 -16.29
C ALA A 89 11.57 -4.60 -17.30
N THR A 90 12.80 -4.52 -17.80
CA THR A 90 13.09 -3.71 -18.99
C THR A 90 12.21 -4.30 -20.06
N ALA A 91 11.22 -3.52 -20.53
CA ALA A 91 10.46 -3.87 -21.71
C ALA A 91 11.48 -4.14 -22.83
N SER A 92 11.74 -5.41 -23.11
CA SER A 92 12.44 -5.82 -24.32
C SER A 92 11.51 -5.45 -25.46
N GLY A 93 11.87 -4.40 -26.18
CA GLY A 93 11.18 -4.01 -27.40
C GLY A 93 11.13 -5.17 -28.38
N PHE A 94 9.94 -5.41 -28.91
CA PHE A 94 9.72 -5.99 -30.22
C PHE A 94 8.77 -5.05 -30.96
#